data_AF-A0A0P7WQ93-F1
#
_entry.id   AF-A0A0P7WQ93-F1
#
_cell.length_a   1.000
_cell.length_b   1.000
_cell.length_c   1.000
_cell.angle_alpha   90.00
_cell.angle_beta   90.00
_cell.angle_gamma   90.00
#
_symmetry.space_group_name_H-M   'P 1'
#
loop_
_entity.id
_entity.type
_entity.pdbx_description
1 polymer ?
#
loop_
_entity_poly.entity_id
_entity_poly.type
_entity_poly.pdbx_seq_one_letter_code
_entity_poly.pdbx_strand_id
1 'polypeptide(L)'
;MSAGENGTALPEGPRAGDRNTTFTEDPVKEHLLRGLVTVAMELSVTRERVATLEALLVEHGVVAKGAADTYEPAGEDAAARAAAREKLVQAILAPIMESLAKAP
;
A
#
# COMPACT_ATOMS: atom_id res chain seq x y z
N MET A 1 41.20 -2.32 -18.71
CA MET A 1 40.28 -3.03 -17.80
C MET A 1 39.06 -2.14 -17.67
N SER A 2 37.95 -2.53 -18.32
CA SER A 2 36.74 -1.72 -18.43
C SER A 2 35.99 -1.71 -17.10
N ALA A 3 35.59 -0.52 -16.66
CA ALA A 3 34.56 -0.35 -15.65
C ALA A 3 33.27 -1.02 -16.15
N GLY A 4 32.70 -1.93 -15.35
CA GLY A 4 31.45 -2.61 -15.62
C GLY A 4 30.37 -2.04 -14.72
N GLU A 5 29.32 -1.51 -15.34
CA GLU A 5 28.07 -1.10 -14.74
C GLU A 5 27.48 -2.23 -13.87
N ASN A 6 27.43 -2.08 -12.55
CA ASN A 6 26.51 -2.88 -11.73
C ASN A 6 25.27 -2.03 -11.47
N GLY A 7 24.44 -1.93 -12.50
CA GLY A 7 23.06 -1.46 -12.36
C GLY A 7 22.35 -2.33 -11.35
N THR A 8 21.75 -1.69 -10.34
CA THR A 8 21.01 -2.32 -9.25
C THR A 8 19.73 -2.95 -9.80
N ALA A 9 19.86 -4.12 -10.43
CA ALA A 9 18.70 -4.91 -10.81
C ALA A 9 17.95 -5.29 -9.53
N LEU A 10 16.66 -4.95 -9.47
CA LEU A 10 15.81 -5.41 -8.38
C LEU A 10 15.83 -6.94 -8.39
N PRO A 11 16.01 -7.60 -7.23
CA PRO A 11 15.95 -9.05 -7.17
C PRO A 11 14.59 -9.51 -7.70
N GLU A 12 14.56 -10.63 -8.42
CA GLU A 12 13.30 -11.23 -8.85
C GLU A 12 12.41 -11.45 -7.63
N GLY A 13 11.16 -10.99 -7.72
CA GLY A 13 10.18 -11.19 -6.66
C GLY A 13 9.87 -12.69 -6.47
N PRO A 14 9.31 -13.08 -5.32
CA PRO A 14 8.86 -14.45 -5.09
C PRO A 14 7.92 -14.90 -6.20
N ARG A 15 8.04 -16.17 -6.61
CA ARG A 15 7.07 -16.77 -7.53
C ARG A 15 5.67 -16.71 -6.94
N ALA A 16 4.64 -16.60 -7.79
CA ALA A 16 3.26 -16.62 -7.33
C ALA A 16 2.99 -17.87 -6.45
N GLY A 17 2.57 -17.63 -5.20
CA GLY A 17 2.31 -18.69 -4.21
C GLY A 17 3.52 -19.11 -3.36
N ASP A 18 4.72 -18.59 -3.63
CA ASP A 18 5.90 -18.84 -2.78
C ASP A 18 5.86 -18.00 -1.50
N ARG A 19 5.81 -18.69 -0.36
CA ARG A 19 5.82 -18.10 0.98
C ARG A 19 7.19 -18.19 1.67
N ASN A 20 8.20 -18.77 1.04
CA ASN A 20 9.48 -19.10 1.65
C ASN A 20 10.64 -18.20 1.20
N THR A 21 10.52 -17.46 0.10
CA THR A 21 11.56 -16.50 -0.34
C THR A 21 11.87 -15.48 0.75
N THR A 22 13.11 -15.45 1.23
CA THR A 22 13.61 -14.47 2.21
C THR A 22 14.35 -13.32 1.52
N PHE A 23 14.11 -12.11 1.96
CA PHE A 23 14.73 -10.88 1.42
C PHE A 23 15.92 -10.41 2.25
N THR A 24 15.96 -10.72 3.55
CA THR A 24 17.02 -10.31 4.47
C THR A 24 17.36 -11.44 5.46
N GLU A 25 18.57 -11.43 6.01
CA GLU A 25 19.00 -12.37 7.05
C GLU A 25 18.49 -12.00 8.46
N ASP A 26 18.12 -10.73 8.70
CA ASP A 26 17.61 -10.27 9.99
C ASP A 26 16.12 -10.63 10.11
N PRO A 27 15.71 -11.46 11.09
CA PRO A 27 14.33 -11.91 11.21
C PRO A 27 13.31 -10.76 11.36
N VAL A 28 13.69 -9.66 12.03
CA VAL A 28 12.80 -8.51 12.21
C VAL A 28 12.63 -7.77 10.91
N LYS A 29 13.73 -7.50 10.19
CA LYS A 29 13.68 -6.84 8.87
C LYS A 29 12.95 -7.69 7.84
N GLU A 30 13.14 -9.01 7.89
CA GLU A 30 12.48 -9.98 7.03
C GLU A 30 10.97 -9.99 7.23
N HIS A 31 10.49 -10.07 8.48
CA HIS A 31 9.06 -10.02 8.78
C HIS A 31 8.43 -8.67 8.39
N LEU A 32 9.12 -7.55 8.65
CA LEU A 32 8.66 -6.23 8.24
C LEU A 32 8.53 -6.11 6.73
N LEU A 33 9.54 -6.55 5.98
CA LEU A 33 9.54 -6.47 4.52
C LEU A 33 8.47 -7.37 3.91
N ARG A 34 8.26 -8.59 4.43
CA ARG A 34 7.14 -9.44 4.02
C ARG A 34 5.78 -8.80 4.29
N GLY A 35 5.61 -8.19 5.46
CA GLY A 35 4.39 -7.46 5.81
C GLY A 35 4.14 -6.33 4.82
N LEU A 36 5.17 -5.53 4.52
CA LEU A 36 5.09 -4.44 3.55
C LEU A 36 4.73 -4.93 2.15
N VAL A 37 5.40 -5.97 1.64
CA VAL A 37 5.10 -6.55 0.32
C VAL A 37 3.67 -7.09 0.27
N THR A 38 3.21 -7.78 1.32
CA THR A 38 1.84 -8.30 1.41
C THR A 38 0.82 -7.15 1.32
N VAL A 39 1.00 -6.10 2.11
CA VAL A 39 0.13 -4.92 2.09
C VAL A 39 0.18 -4.23 0.73
N ALA A 40 1.34 -4.11 0.10
CA ALA A 40 1.48 -3.52 -1.23
C ALA A 40 0.73 -4.32 -2.31
N MET A 41 0.79 -5.66 -2.24
CA MET A 41 0.03 -6.54 -3.14
C MET A 41 -1.48 -6.40 -2.93
N GLU A 42 -1.95 -6.39 -1.68
CA GLU A 42 -3.37 -6.18 -1.35
C GLU A 42 -3.86 -4.80 -1.82
N LEU A 43 -3.04 -3.76 -1.66
CA LEU A 43 -3.31 -2.43 -2.18
C LEU A 43 -3.41 -2.42 -3.70
N SER A 44 -2.52 -3.15 -4.40
CA SER A 44 -2.56 -3.27 -5.86
C SER A 44 -3.87 -3.90 -6.33
N VAL A 45 -4.30 -5.01 -5.72
CA VAL A 45 -5.58 -5.67 -6.04
C VAL A 45 -6.76 -4.74 -5.75
N THR A 46 -6.70 -3.99 -4.65
CA THR A 46 -7.75 -3.01 -4.30
C THR A 46 -7.83 -1.90 -5.33
N ARG A 47 -6.70 -1.35 -5.79
CA ARG A 47 -6.64 -0.31 -6.83
C ARG A 47 -7.20 -0.81 -8.16
N GLU A 48 -6.85 -2.03 -8.57
CA GLU A 48 -7.40 -2.66 -9.78
C GLU A 48 -8.93 -2.79 -9.71
N ARG A 49 -9.43 -3.23 -8.55
CA ARG A 49 -10.88 -3.33 -8.32
C ARG A 49 -11.57 -1.97 -8.38
N VAL A 50 -10.97 -0.92 -7.81
CA VAL A 50 -11.51 0.45 -7.87
C VAL A 50 -11.53 0.96 -9.32
N ALA A 51 -10.45 0.77 -10.08
CA ALA A 51 -10.39 1.15 -11.48
C ALA A 51 -11.45 0.40 -12.32
N THR A 52 -11.65 -0.88 -12.05
CA THR A 52 -12.71 -1.68 -12.69
C THR A 52 -14.10 -1.14 -12.37
N LEU A 53 -14.38 -0.80 -11.11
CA LEU A 53 -15.66 -0.22 -10.70
C LEU A 53 -15.90 1.13 -11.39
N GLU A 54 -14.89 1.99 -11.47
CA GLU A 54 -15.01 3.26 -12.18
C GLU A 54 -15.29 3.06 -13.68
N ALA A 55 -14.57 2.13 -14.33
CA ALA A 55 -14.80 1.80 -15.73
C ALA A 55 -16.24 1.33 -15.99
N LEU A 56 -16.76 0.44 -15.15
CA LEU A 56 -18.14 -0.06 -15.25
C LEU A 56 -19.17 1.07 -15.05
N LEU A 57 -18.96 1.96 -14.08
CA LEU A 57 -19.87 3.09 -13.84
C LEU A 57 -19.88 4.07 -15.02
N VAL A 58 -18.73 4.31 -15.65
CA VAL A 58 -18.62 5.14 -16.85
C VAL A 58 -19.28 4.46 -18.06
N GLU A 59 -19.03 3.16 -18.27
CA GLU A 59 -19.63 2.38 -19.36
C GLU A 59 -21.17 2.39 -19.29
N HIS A 60 -21.71 2.29 -18.08
CA HIS A 60 -23.16 2.37 -17.84
C HIS A 60 -23.71 3.81 -17.74
N GLY A 61 -22.88 4.84 -17.94
CA GLY A 61 -23.30 6.24 -17.93
C GLY A 61 -23.73 6.77 -16.56
N VAL A 62 -23.34 6.12 -15.46
CA VAL A 62 -23.65 6.53 -14.08
C VAL A 62 -22.81 7.72 -13.65
N VAL A 63 -21.53 7.76 -14.06
CA VAL A 63 -20.61 8.87 -13.80
C VAL A 63 -19.87 9.25 -15.07
N ALA A 64 -19.40 10.50 -15.15
CA ALA A 64 -18.50 10.93 -16.21
C ALA A 64 -17.09 10.37 -15.98
N LYS A 65 -16.35 10.11 -17.06
CA LYS A 65 -14.93 9.75 -16.97
C LYS A 65 -14.14 10.83 -16.23
N GLY A 66 -13.33 10.44 -15.24
CA GLY A 66 -12.56 11.37 -14.41
C GLY A 66 -13.37 12.09 -13.34
N ALA A 67 -14.64 11.71 -13.13
CA ALA A 67 -15.45 12.25 -12.03
C ALA A 67 -14.85 11.90 -10.66
N ALA A 68 -14.24 10.73 -10.52
CA ALA A 68 -13.56 10.33 -9.28
C ALA A 68 -12.34 11.22 -8.99
N ASP A 69 -11.55 11.55 -10.01
CA ASP A 69 -10.33 12.37 -9.88
C ASP A 69 -10.61 13.82 -9.45
N THR A 70 -11.81 14.31 -9.76
CA THR A 70 -12.24 15.68 -9.46
C THR A 70 -13.21 15.78 -8.29
N TYR A 71 -13.56 14.63 -7.69
CA TYR A 71 -14.50 14.59 -6.58
C TYR A 71 -13.86 15.11 -5.30
N GLU A 72 -14.40 16.21 -4.79
CA GLU A 72 -14.04 16.77 -3.48
C GLU A 72 -15.13 16.46 -2.46
N PRO A 73 -14.86 15.60 -1.46
CA PRO A 73 -15.78 15.38 -0.34
C PRO A 73 -16.06 16.70 0.38
N ALA A 74 -17.31 16.93 0.77
CA ALA A 74 -17.71 18.11 1.51
C ALA A 74 -18.58 17.76 2.73
N GLY A 75 -18.67 18.69 3.69
CA GLY A 75 -19.53 18.56 4.87
C GLY A 75 -19.21 17.32 5.71
N GLU A 76 -20.25 16.56 6.05
CA GLU A 76 -20.13 15.37 6.91
C GLU A 76 -19.28 14.25 6.29
N ASP A 77 -19.30 14.07 4.96
CA ASP A 77 -18.47 13.06 4.29
C ASP A 77 -16.98 13.38 4.42
N ALA A 78 -16.60 14.65 4.23
CA ALA A 78 -15.22 15.09 4.43
C ALA A 78 -14.74 14.84 5.87
N ALA A 79 -15.58 15.17 6.85
CA ALA A 79 -15.28 14.97 8.27
C ALA A 79 -15.16 13.47 8.62
N ALA A 80 -16.06 12.63 8.12
CA ALA A 80 -16.03 11.18 8.33
C ALA A 80 -14.76 10.56 7.74
N ARG A 81 -14.36 10.97 6.53
CA ARG A 81 -13.12 10.51 5.89
C ARG A 81 -11.86 10.98 6.63
N ALA A 82 -11.85 12.20 7.16
CA ALA A 82 -10.76 12.72 7.97
C ALA A 82 -10.60 11.90 9.26
N ALA A 83 -11.71 11.68 9.99
CA ALA A 83 -11.72 10.86 11.21
C ALA A 83 -11.27 9.41 10.94
N ALA A 84 -11.71 8.82 9.82
CA ALA A 84 -11.28 7.48 9.42
C ALA A 84 -9.76 7.42 9.14
N ARG A 85 -9.20 8.42 8.46
CA ARG A 85 -7.75 8.54 8.26
C ARG A 85 -7.00 8.67 9.57
N GLU A 86 -7.45 9.55 10.45
CA GLU A 86 -6.81 9.77 11.75
C GLU A 86 -6.81 8.48 12.58
N LYS A 87 -7.94 7.78 12.63
CA LYS A 87 -8.06 6.48 13.31
C LYS A 87 -7.10 5.45 12.74
N LEU A 88 -6.95 5.38 11.42
CA LEU A 88 -5.98 4.48 10.78
C LEU A 88 -4.55 4.82 11.17
N VAL A 89 -4.18 6.10 11.11
CA VAL A 89 -2.84 6.58 11.49
C VAL A 89 -2.55 6.26 12.96
N GLN A 90 -3.49 6.54 13.86
CA GLN A 90 -3.35 6.22 15.28
C GLN A 90 -3.19 4.72 15.52
N ALA A 91 -4.01 3.88 14.86
CA ALA A 91 -3.95 2.43 14.99
C ALA A 91 -2.61 1.84 14.54
N ILE A 92 -1.96 2.45 13.53
CA ILE A 92 -0.65 2.00 13.02
C ILE A 92 0.49 2.57 13.88
N LEU A 93 0.49 3.87 14.16
CA LEU A 93 1.63 4.55 14.78
C LEU A 93 1.69 4.39 16.30
N ALA A 94 0.56 4.36 17.00
CA ALA A 94 0.57 4.32 18.47
C ALA A 94 1.34 3.11 19.04
N PRO A 95 1.15 1.87 18.55
CA PRO A 95 1.92 0.72 19.03
C PRO A 95 3.42 0.82 18.72
N ILE A 96 3.77 1.41 17.57
CA ILE A 96 5.18 1.61 17.16
C ILE A 96 5.85 2.61 18.11
N MET A 97 5.19 3.76 18.36
CA MET A 97 5.71 4.79 19.25
C MET A 97 5.85 4.30 20.69
N GLU A 98 4.88 3.52 21.18
CA GLU A 98 4.94 2.90 22.51
C GLU A 98 6.12 1.92 22.63
N SER A 99 6.36 1.11 21.58
CA SER A 99 7.50 0.20 21.52
C SER A 99 8.83 0.95 21.56
N LEU A 100 8.96 2.02 20.76
CA LEU A 100 10.17 2.85 20.73
C LEU A 100 10.45 3.55 22.06
N ALA A 101 9.41 4.00 22.77
CA ALA A 101 9.56 4.64 24.08
C ALA A 101 10.01 3.68 25.19
N LYS A 102 9.81 2.37 25.01
CA LYS A 102 10.19 1.31 25.96
C LYS A 102 11.55 0.66 25.65
N ALA A 103 12.17 1.00 24.52
CA ALA A 103 13.50 0.53 24.17
C ALA A 103 14.55 1.22 25.07
N PRO A 104 15.50 0.48 25.68
CA PRO A 104 16.54 1.03 26.54
C PRO A 104 17.58 1.88 25.80
#